data_AF-A0A7V7WQZ4-F1
#
_entry.id   AF-A0A7V7WQZ4-F1
#
_cell.length_a   1.000
_cell.length_b   1.000
_cell.length_c   1.000
_cell.angle_alpha   90.00
_cell.angle_beta   90.00
_cell.angle_gamma   90.00
#
_symmetry.space_group_name_H-M   'P 1'
#
loop_
_entity.id
_entity.type
_entity.pdbx_description
1 polymer ?
#
loop_
_entity_poly.entity_id
_entity_poly.type
_entity_poly.pdbx_seq_one_letter_code
_entity_poly.pdbx_strand_id
1 'polypeptide(L)'
;MLRSFLFWSIAALLVAAAALVTLFLLDMRAAYQRIQGHSTVLASPWGDIEYVRGGAGEPVLVIHGSGGGFDQGKLLAHAVLGEGYSWIAPSRFGYLRSTFLPGATFDEQAHAYAFLLDQLGIEKVAVVALSHGGPSALL
;
A
#
# COMPACT_ATOMS: atom_id res chain seq x y z
N MET A 1 -37.81 -38.36 4.17
CA MET A 1 -37.57 -37.04 4.81
C MET A 1 -36.08 -36.71 4.89
N LEU A 2 -35.22 -37.56 5.48
CA LEU A 2 -33.77 -37.31 5.62
C LEU A 2 -33.01 -37.04 4.31
N ARG A 3 -33.29 -37.77 3.22
CA ARG A 3 -32.62 -37.57 1.91
C ARG A 3 -32.94 -36.22 1.27
N SER A 4 -34.18 -35.75 1.42
CA SER A 4 -34.61 -34.43 0.92
C SER A 4 -33.98 -33.31 1.75
N PHE A 5 -33.99 -33.45 3.08
CA PHE A 5 -33.32 -32.52 3.98
C PHE A 5 -31.82 -32.39 3.65
N LEU A 6 -31.11 -33.51 3.54
CA LEU A 6 -29.68 -33.53 3.20
C LEU A 6 -29.38 -32.89 1.85
N PHE A 7 -30.20 -33.16 0.83
CA PHE A 7 -30.07 -32.55 -0.49
C PHE A 7 -30.16 -31.01 -0.41
N TRP A 8 -31.18 -30.48 0.27
CA TRP A 8 -31.35 -29.04 0.42
C TRP A 8 -30.25 -28.39 1.26
N SER A 9 -29.75 -29.06 2.30
CA SER A 9 -28.61 -28.58 3.08
C SER A 9 -27.34 -28.49 2.21
N ILE A 10 -27.04 -29.51 1.41
CA ILE A 10 -25.90 -29.49 0.49
C ILE A 10 -26.07 -28.39 -0.55
N ALA A 11 -27.26 -28.25 -1.15
CA ALA A 11 -27.54 -27.20 -2.11
C ALA A 11 -27.34 -25.80 -1.50
N ALA A 12 -27.83 -25.57 -0.29
CA ALA A 12 -27.64 -24.29 0.42
C ALA A 12 -26.16 -24.00 0.71
N LEU A 13 -25.39 -25.00 1.14
CA LEU A 13 -23.94 -24.86 1.37
C LEU A 13 -23.19 -24.52 0.09
N LEU A 14 -23.54 -25.17 -1.03
CA LEU A 14 -22.93 -24.88 -2.33
C LEU A 14 -23.23 -23.44 -2.81
N VAL A 15 -24.47 -22.98 -2.62
CA VAL A 15 -24.85 -21.59 -2.95
C VAL A 15 -24.10 -20.59 -2.08
N ALA A 16 -24.01 -20.85 -0.76
CA ALA A 16 -23.25 -19.99 0.15
C ALA A 16 -21.76 -19.94 -0.21
N ALA A 17 -21.15 -21.08 -0.52
CA ALA A 17 -19.76 -21.15 -0.97
C ALA A 17 -19.53 -20.39 -2.28
N ALA A 18 -20.43 -20.55 -3.26
CA ALA A 18 -20.36 -19.82 -4.53
C ALA A 18 -20.49 -18.30 -4.32
N ALA A 19 -21.39 -17.86 -3.45
CA ALA A 19 -21.55 -16.45 -3.09
C ALA A 19 -20.28 -15.89 -2.42
N LEU A 20 -19.71 -16.60 -1.44
CA LEU A 20 -18.47 -16.20 -0.76
C LEU A 20 -17.30 -16.08 -1.74
N VAL A 21 -17.11 -17.07 -2.62
CA VAL A 21 -16.06 -17.03 -3.65
C VAL A 21 -16.28 -15.87 -4.61
N THR A 22 -17.52 -15.61 -5.02
CA THR A 22 -17.84 -14.50 -5.92
C THR A 22 -17.50 -13.16 -5.29
N LEU A 23 -17.91 -12.93 -4.03
CA LEU A 23 -17.60 -11.72 -3.28
C LEU A 23 -16.09 -11.53 -3.11
N PHE A 24 -15.37 -12.59 -2.72
CA PHE A 24 -13.91 -12.57 -2.61
C PHE A 24 -13.25 -12.18 -3.94
N LEU A 25 -13.68 -12.76 -5.06
CA LEU A 25 -13.10 -12.45 -6.37
C LEU A 25 -13.41 -11.01 -6.82
N LEU A 26 -14.60 -10.49 -6.52
CA LEU A 26 -14.95 -9.10 -6.81
C LEU A 26 -14.10 -8.14 -5.96
N ASP A 27 -13.96 -8.41 -4.67
CA ASP A 27 -13.13 -7.60 -3.76
C ASP A 27 -11.66 -7.62 -4.17
N MET A 28 -11.11 -8.80 -4.50
CA MET A 28 -9.73 -8.92 -4.99
C MET A 28 -9.52 -8.18 -6.30
N ARG A 29 -10.47 -8.25 -7.25
CA ARG A 29 -10.40 -7.47 -8.49
C ARG A 29 -10.39 -5.98 -8.22
N ALA A 30 -11.27 -5.50 -7.35
CA ALA A 30 -11.30 -4.10 -6.95
C ALA A 30 -10.00 -3.67 -6.26
N ALA A 31 -9.42 -4.54 -5.42
CA ALA A 31 -8.11 -4.30 -4.79
C ALA A 31 -6.99 -4.18 -5.83
N TYR A 32 -6.89 -5.11 -6.78
CA TYR A 32 -5.89 -5.04 -7.85
C TYR A 32 -6.07 -3.80 -8.74
N GLN A 33 -7.30 -3.42 -9.05
CA GLN A 33 -7.58 -2.21 -9.83
C GLN A 33 -7.08 -0.93 -9.14
N ARG A 34 -7.12 -0.86 -7.80
CA ARG A 34 -6.59 0.31 -7.06
C ARG A 34 -5.08 0.49 -7.20
N ILE A 35 -4.33 -0.60 -7.44
CA ILE A 35 -2.87 -0.57 -7.49
C ILE A 35 -2.29 -0.68 -8.91
N GLN A 36 -3.05 -1.10 -9.90
CA GLN A 36 -2.56 -1.27 -11.27
C GLN A 36 -2.45 0.06 -12.02
N GLY A 37 -1.29 0.32 -12.65
CA GLY A 37 -1.10 1.43 -13.59
C GLY A 37 -1.06 2.84 -12.99
N HIS A 38 -1.05 2.96 -11.66
CA HIS A 38 -1.20 4.24 -10.96
C HIS A 38 0.04 4.70 -10.20
N SER A 39 1.18 4.03 -10.35
CA SER A 39 2.42 4.28 -9.60
C SER A 39 3.67 4.29 -10.47
N THR A 40 4.67 5.02 -9.99
CA THR A 40 6.00 5.14 -10.59
C THR A 40 6.97 4.21 -9.87
N VAL A 41 7.92 3.64 -10.59
CA VAL A 41 9.03 2.87 -10.01
C VAL A 41 10.33 3.61 -10.28
N LEU A 42 11.11 3.82 -9.22
CA LEU A 42 12.43 4.44 -9.26
C LEU A 42 13.47 3.41 -8.83
N ALA A 43 14.47 3.16 -9.66
CA ALA A 43 15.63 2.35 -9.28
C ALA A 43 16.49 3.12 -8.27
N SER A 44 16.94 2.44 -7.21
CA SER A 44 17.81 3.02 -6.17
C SER A 44 18.93 2.05 -5.76
N PRO A 45 19.97 2.52 -5.03
CA PRO A 45 20.99 1.64 -4.45
C PRO A 45 20.43 0.56 -3.51
N TRP A 46 19.23 0.73 -2.96
CA TRP A 46 18.55 -0.24 -2.08
C TRP A 46 17.50 -1.09 -2.81
N GLY A 47 17.49 -1.03 -4.15
CA GLY A 47 16.51 -1.69 -5.01
C GLY A 47 15.40 -0.75 -5.47
N ASP A 48 14.44 -1.29 -6.21
CA ASP A 48 13.34 -0.50 -6.78
C ASP A 48 12.42 0.06 -5.69
N ILE A 49 12.05 1.33 -5.82
CA ILE A 49 11.10 2.05 -4.97
C ILE A 49 9.86 2.38 -5.79
N GLU A 50 8.75 1.73 -5.50
CA GLU A 50 7.47 2.12 -6.05
C GLU A 50 6.84 3.24 -5.21
N TYR A 51 6.31 4.27 -5.85
CA TYR A 51 5.64 5.37 -5.16
C TYR A 51 4.55 6.03 -6.00
N VAL A 52 3.69 6.80 -5.32
CA VAL A 52 2.76 7.76 -5.93
C VAL A 52 2.93 9.13 -5.31
N ARG A 53 2.43 10.15 -6.01
CA ARG A 53 2.37 11.53 -5.51
C ARG A 53 1.08 12.22 -5.93
N GLY A 54 0.69 13.25 -5.19
CA GLY A 54 -0.47 14.06 -5.50
C GLY A 54 -0.57 15.28 -4.58
N GLY A 55 -1.65 16.06 -4.74
CA GLY A 55 -1.83 17.30 -4.01
C GLY A 55 -0.92 18.44 -4.48
N ALA A 56 -0.94 19.55 -3.75
CA ALA A 56 -0.16 20.75 -4.02
C ALA A 56 0.14 21.48 -2.70
N GLY A 57 1.28 22.16 -2.63
CA GLY A 57 1.74 22.85 -1.42
C GLY A 57 2.80 22.06 -0.67
N GLU A 58 2.83 22.19 0.65
CA GLU A 58 3.91 21.69 1.50
C GLU A 58 4.05 20.16 1.41
N PRO A 59 5.26 19.61 1.19
CA PRO A 59 5.43 18.20 0.90
C PRO A 59 5.37 17.33 2.16
N VAL A 60 4.66 16.20 2.05
CA VAL A 60 4.50 15.20 3.11
C VAL A 60 4.86 13.80 2.60
N LEU A 61 5.80 13.13 3.26
CA LEU A 61 6.08 11.71 3.04
C LEU A 61 5.11 10.88 3.88
N VAL A 62 4.31 10.04 3.22
CA VAL A 62 3.25 9.26 3.86
C VAL A 62 3.59 7.77 3.82
N ILE A 63 4.00 7.24 4.96
CA ILE A 63 4.56 5.90 5.10
C ILE A 63 3.50 4.95 5.65
N HIS A 64 3.16 3.94 4.85
CA HIS A 64 2.13 2.96 5.18
C HIS A 64 2.58 1.92 6.23
N GLY A 65 1.62 1.22 6.82
CA GLY A 65 1.83 0.18 7.83
C GLY A 65 2.10 -1.20 7.24
N SER A 66 1.63 -2.26 7.90
CA SER A 66 1.62 -3.62 7.35
C SER A 66 0.38 -3.87 6.48
N GLY A 67 0.50 -4.78 5.50
CA GLY A 67 -0.61 -5.17 4.61
C GLY A 67 -1.06 -4.09 3.61
N GLY A 68 -0.31 -2.98 3.50
CA GLY A 68 -0.61 -1.87 2.60
C GLY A 68 0.34 -1.80 1.40
N GLY A 69 0.71 -0.57 1.09
CA GLY A 69 1.50 -0.17 -0.07
C GLY A 69 1.34 1.34 -0.26
N PHE A 70 1.78 1.83 -1.42
CA PHE A 70 1.54 3.22 -1.81
C PHE A 70 0.05 3.61 -1.76
N ASP A 71 -0.87 2.65 -1.94
CA ASP A 71 -2.31 2.85 -1.95
C ASP A 71 -2.88 3.12 -0.55
N GLN A 72 -2.39 2.41 0.48
CA GLN A 72 -2.68 2.74 1.88
C GLN A 72 -2.09 4.10 2.26
N GLY A 73 -0.89 4.42 1.79
CA GLY A 73 -0.30 5.76 2.00
C GLY A 73 -1.14 6.87 1.36
N LYS A 74 -1.61 6.67 0.12
CA LYS A 74 -2.54 7.59 -0.55
C LYS A 74 -3.87 7.74 0.21
N LEU A 75 -4.44 6.63 0.69
CA LEU A 75 -5.65 6.67 1.51
C LEU A 75 -5.44 7.50 2.78
N LEU A 76 -4.30 7.29 3.46
CA LEU A 76 -3.94 8.04 4.65
C LEU A 76 -3.78 9.54 4.34
N ALA A 77 -3.08 9.87 3.25
CA ALA A 77 -2.92 11.25 2.79
C ALA A 77 -4.28 11.94 2.58
N HIS A 78 -5.22 11.29 1.89
CA HIS A 78 -6.57 11.84 1.69
C HIS A 78 -7.39 11.94 2.97
N ALA A 79 -7.13 11.09 3.97
CA ALA A 79 -7.88 11.10 5.22
C ALA A 79 -7.39 12.18 6.21
N VAL A 80 -6.11 12.53 6.19
CA VAL A 80 -5.50 13.38 7.24
C VAL A 80 -4.91 14.69 6.74
N LEU A 81 -4.63 14.83 5.44
CA LEU A 81 -4.06 16.06 4.87
C LEU A 81 -5.16 16.92 4.23
N GLY A 82 -5.04 18.24 4.44
CA GLY A 82 -5.87 19.24 3.75
C GLY A 82 -5.32 19.63 2.38
N GLU A 83 -6.02 20.54 1.69
CA GLU A 83 -5.68 20.97 0.31
C GLU A 83 -4.36 21.74 0.15
N GLY A 84 -3.71 22.14 1.24
CA GLY A 84 -2.43 22.87 1.25
C GLY A 84 -1.18 21.98 1.27
N TYR A 85 -1.33 20.67 1.13
CA TYR A 85 -0.24 19.72 1.18
C TYR A 85 -0.11 18.93 -0.12
N SER A 86 1.13 18.80 -0.60
CA SER A 86 1.49 17.75 -1.53
C SER A 86 1.94 16.52 -0.75
N TRP A 87 1.74 15.34 -1.31
CA TRP A 87 2.10 14.09 -0.64
C TRP A 87 2.82 13.13 -1.57
N ILE A 88 3.70 12.35 -0.98
CA ILE A 88 4.49 11.28 -1.61
C ILE A 88 4.26 10.04 -0.76
N ALA A 89 3.73 8.98 -1.36
CA ALA A 89 3.48 7.72 -0.68
C ALA A 89 4.28 6.59 -1.36
N PRO A 90 5.44 6.19 -0.81
CA PRO A 90 6.17 5.03 -1.29
C PRO A 90 5.55 3.73 -0.75
N SER A 91 5.69 2.66 -1.52
CA SER A 91 5.59 1.28 -1.04
C SER A 91 6.88 0.92 -0.31
N ARG A 92 6.77 0.39 0.90
CA ARG A 92 7.90 -0.10 1.69
C ARG A 92 8.57 -1.31 1.03
N PHE A 93 9.81 -1.63 1.40
CA PHE A 93 10.52 -2.83 0.95
C PHE A 93 9.64 -4.07 1.07
N GLY A 94 9.53 -4.83 -0.02
CA GLY A 94 8.74 -6.05 -0.11
C GLY A 94 7.24 -5.85 -0.31
N TYR A 95 6.76 -4.61 -0.38
CA TYR A 95 5.38 -4.31 -0.72
C TYR A 95 5.26 -3.93 -2.19
N LEU A 96 4.26 -4.52 -2.84
CA LEU A 96 3.91 -4.26 -4.24
C LEU A 96 5.14 -4.38 -5.17
N ARG A 97 5.55 -3.31 -5.84
CA ARG A 97 6.71 -3.32 -6.76
C ARG A 97 8.00 -2.81 -6.12
N SER A 98 8.04 -2.53 -4.83
CA SER A 98 9.27 -2.18 -4.13
C SER A 98 10.09 -3.42 -3.78
N THR A 99 11.39 -3.37 -4.06
CA THR A 99 12.31 -4.49 -3.82
C THR A 99 12.45 -4.78 -2.32
N PHE A 100 12.63 -6.06 -1.97
CA PHE A 100 13.11 -6.47 -0.65
C PHE A 100 14.45 -7.16 -0.80
N LEU A 101 15.51 -6.53 -0.31
CA LEU A 101 16.84 -7.14 -0.27
C LEU A 101 16.96 -8.02 1.00
N PRO A 102 17.60 -9.20 0.92
CA PRO A 102 17.85 -10.02 2.10
C PRO A 102 18.62 -9.24 3.17
N GLY A 103 18.09 -9.21 4.39
CA GLY A 103 18.71 -8.48 5.51
C GLY A 103 18.37 -7.00 5.59
N ALA A 104 17.48 -6.48 4.72
CA ALA A 104 17.09 -5.08 4.71
C ALA A 104 16.57 -4.61 6.09
N THR A 105 17.04 -3.45 6.51
CA THR A 105 16.75 -2.82 7.80
C THR A 105 15.82 -1.61 7.65
N PHE A 106 15.26 -1.14 8.77
CA PHE A 106 14.49 0.11 8.79
C PHE A 106 15.34 1.34 8.46
N ASP A 107 16.63 1.30 8.78
CA ASP A 107 17.58 2.37 8.49
C ASP A 107 17.84 2.49 6.98
N GLU A 108 18.08 1.37 6.31
CA GLU A 108 18.19 1.33 4.85
C GLU A 108 16.90 1.76 4.16
N GLN A 109 15.76 1.44 4.78
CA GLN A 109 14.46 1.90 4.30
C GLN A 109 14.31 3.43 4.43
N ALA A 110 14.77 4.03 5.53
CA ALA A 110 14.81 5.49 5.68
C ALA A 110 15.72 6.14 4.62
N HIS A 111 16.90 5.57 4.37
CA HIS A 111 17.81 6.03 3.31
C HIS A 111 17.20 5.91 1.91
N ALA A 112 16.43 4.85 1.63
CA ALA A 112 15.69 4.74 0.37
C ALA A 112 14.65 5.86 0.21
N TYR A 113 13.97 6.27 1.29
CA TYR A 113 13.09 7.44 1.24
C TYR A 113 13.85 8.73 0.98
N ALA A 114 14.98 8.94 1.65
CA ALA A 114 15.83 10.12 1.43
C ALA A 114 16.28 10.19 -0.03
N PHE A 115 16.74 9.07 -0.60
CA PHE A 115 17.10 8.98 -2.01
C PHE A 115 15.92 9.30 -2.95
N LEU A 116 14.72 8.79 -2.65
CA LEU A 116 13.52 9.16 -3.40
C LEU A 116 13.27 10.67 -3.36
N LEU A 117 13.36 11.29 -2.18
CA LEU A 117 13.16 12.73 -2.01
C LEU A 117 14.21 13.56 -2.76
N ASP A 118 15.48 13.14 -2.74
CA ASP A 118 16.56 13.76 -3.50
C ASP A 118 16.27 13.71 -5.01
N GLN A 119 15.82 12.56 -5.53
CA GLN A 119 15.45 12.42 -6.95
C GLN A 119 14.22 13.24 -7.33
N LEU A 120 13.34 13.55 -6.37
CA LEU A 120 12.20 14.44 -6.56
C LEU A 120 12.55 15.93 -6.36
N GLY A 121 13.78 16.25 -5.94
CA GLY A 121 14.22 17.61 -5.64
C GLY A 121 13.58 18.20 -4.38
N ILE A 122 13.24 17.36 -3.39
CA ILE A 122 12.60 17.76 -2.13
C ILE A 122 13.64 17.75 -1.01
N GLU A 123 14.06 18.93 -0.57
CA GLU A 123 15.07 19.07 0.48
C GLU A 123 14.52 18.79 1.89
N LYS A 124 13.26 19.16 2.15
CA LYS A 124 12.60 18.98 3.44
C LYS A 124 11.18 18.52 3.25
N VAL A 125 10.72 17.64 4.14
CA VAL A 125 9.41 17.02 4.08
C VAL A 125 8.86 16.83 5.49
N ALA A 126 7.55 16.99 5.68
CA ALA A 126 6.89 16.47 6.87
C ALA A 126 6.69 14.96 6.72
N VAL A 127 6.64 14.21 7.82
CA VAL A 127 6.47 12.75 7.77
C VAL A 127 5.21 12.34 8.52
N VAL A 128 4.36 11.55 7.85
CA VAL A 128 3.21 10.87 8.44
C VAL A 128 3.44 9.38 8.29
N ALA A 129 3.44 8.63 9.40
CA ALA A 129 3.68 7.20 9.39
C ALA A 129 2.61 6.44 10.16
N LEU A 130 2.25 5.25 9.69
CA LEU A 130 1.28 4.37 10.32
C LEU A 130 1.95 3.07 10.78
N SER A 131 1.79 2.71 12.06
CA SER A 131 2.14 1.38 12.59
C SER A 131 3.56 0.94 12.19
N HIS A 132 3.70 -0.11 11.37
CA HIS A 132 4.99 -0.65 10.92
C HIS A 132 5.80 0.30 10.01
N GLY A 133 5.21 1.40 9.54
CA GLY A 133 5.95 2.50 8.91
C GLY A 133 6.74 3.37 9.89
N GLY A 134 6.39 3.32 11.18
CA GLY A 134 6.96 4.16 12.23
C GLY A 134 8.48 4.00 12.43
N PRO A 135 9.03 2.77 12.53
CA PRO A 135 10.47 2.60 12.73
C PRO A 135 11.33 3.28 11.66
N SER A 136 11.00 3.13 10.38
CA SER A 136 11.72 3.80 9.28
C SER A 136 11.45 5.30 9.15
N ALA A 137 10.44 5.82 9.85
CA ALA A 137 10.09 7.25 9.83
C ALA A 137 10.88 8.05 10.88
N LEU A 138 11.43 7.37 11.88
CA LEU A 138 12.16 7.96 13.01
C LEU A 138 13.69 7.88 12.85
N LEU A 139 14.17 7.23 11.78
CA LEU A 139 15.58 7.02 11.46
C LEU A 139 16.05 8.00 10.39
#